data_AF-A0A2R6LXP5-F1
#
_entry.id   AF-A0A2R6LXP5-F1
#
_cell.length_a   1.000
_cell.length_b   1.000
_cell.length_c   1.000
_cell.angle_alpha   90.00
_cell.angle_beta   90.00
_cell.angle_gamma   90.00
#
_symmetry.space_group_name_H-M   'P 1'
#
loop_
_entity.id
_entity.type
_entity.pdbx_description
1 polymer ?
#
loop_
_entity_poly.entity_id
_entity_poly.type
_entity_poly.pdbx_seq_one_letter_code
_entity_poly.pdbx_strand_id
1 'polypeptide(L)' 'MSETVLVVGGGGREHAIARALADTDATLFACAENRNPGIASLAAGF' A
#
# COMPACT_ATOMS: atom_id res chain seq x y z
N MET A 1 13.90 2.92 -12.79
CA MET A 1 12.59 3.55 -12.99
C MET A 1 11.69 2.87 -11.98
N SER A 2 11.24 3.57 -10.94
CA SER A 2 10.46 2.96 -9.86
C SER A 2 9.03 2.66 -10.35
N GLU A 3 8.58 1.43 -10.17
CA GLU A 3 7.23 1.02 -10.48
C GLU A 3 6.23 1.76 -9.58
N THR A 4 5.05 2.08 -10.13
CA THR A 4 3.94 2.63 -9.36
C THR A 4 2.91 1.53 -9.13
N VAL A 5 2.57 1.29 -7.87
CA VAL A 5 1.65 0.22 -7.47
C VAL A 5 0.45 0.80 -6.73
N LEU A 6 -0.75 0.36 -7.09
CA LEU A 6 -1.98 0.69 -6.37
C LEU A 6 -2.51 -0.56 -5.67
N VAL A 7 -2.64 -0.50 -4.35
CA VAL A 7 -3.35 -1.53 -3.57
C VAL A 7 -4.77 -1.07 -3.30
N VAL A 8 -5.75 -1.91 -3.67
CA VAL A 8 -7.18 -1.64 -3.47
C VAL A 8 -7.72 -2.50 -2.34
N GLY A 9 -8.28 -1.85 -1.32
CA GLY A 9 -8.77 -2.49 -0.10
C GLY A 9 -7.90 -2.22 1.14
N GLY A 10 -8.52 -2.31 2.32
CA GLY A 10 -7.90 -2.02 3.62
C GLY A 10 -7.78 -3.23 4.56
N GLY A 11 -7.95 -4.44 4.03
CA GLY A 11 -7.96 -5.67 4.80
C GLY A 11 -6.55 -6.14 5.21
N GLY A 12 -6.50 -7.25 5.94
CA GLY A 12 -5.23 -7.84 6.39
C GLY A 12 -4.36 -8.35 5.24
N ARG A 13 -4.98 -8.81 4.13
CA ARG A 13 -4.26 -9.26 2.95
C ARG A 13 -3.56 -8.09 2.26
N GLU A 14 -4.27 -6.98 2.10
CA GLU A 14 -3.76 -5.76 1.48
C GLU A 14 -2.63 -5.17 2.33
N HIS A 15 -2.75 -5.22 3.65
CA HIS A 15 -1.66 -4.85 4.56
C HIS A 15 -0.41 -5.71 4.31
N ALA A 16 -0.54 -7.05 4.24
CA ALA A 16 0.59 -7.93 4.00
C ALA A 16 1.28 -7.66 2.65
N ILE A 17 0.50 -7.39 1.60
CA ILE A 17 1.02 -6.99 0.29
C ILE A 17 1.76 -5.65 0.37
N ALA A 18 1.15 -4.62 0.99
CA ALA A 18 1.78 -3.31 1.19
C ALA A 18 3.11 -3.42 1.96
N ARG A 19 3.15 -4.29 2.98
CA ARG A 19 4.36 -4.58 3.76
C ARG A 19 5.47 -5.18 2.90
N ALA A 20 5.14 -6.15 2.04
CA ALA A 20 6.12 -6.77 1.15
C ALA A 20 6.62 -5.81 0.05
N LEU A 21 5.76 -4.91 -0.44
CA LEU A 21 6.14 -3.89 -1.42
C LEU A 21 7.07 -2.83 -0.83
N ALA A 22 7.01 -2.58 0.49
CA ALA A 22 7.88 -1.61 1.17
C ALA A 22 9.37 -2.01 1.16
N ASP A 23 9.68 -3.29 0.90
CA ASP A 23 11.05 -3.79 0.75
C ASP A 23 11.57 -3.66 -0.70
N THR A 24 10.80 -3.02 -1.59
CA THR A 24 11.14 -2.79 -3.00
C THR A 24 11.32 -1.29 -3.30
N ASP A 25 11.79 -0.95 -4.49
CA ASP A 25 11.91 0.45 -4.96
C ASP A 25 10.58 1.01 -5.53
N ALA A 26 9.46 0.31 -5.31
CA ALA A 26 8.14 0.71 -5.84
C ALA A 26 7.50 1.82 -5.00
N THR A 27 6.84 2.77 -5.67
CA THR A 27 5.99 3.77 -5.00
C THR A 27 4.57 3.23 -4.84
N LEU A 28 4.15 3.08 -3.59
CA LEU A 28 2.83 2.54 -3.24
C LEU A 28 1.78 3.64 -3.09
N PHE A 29 0.63 3.47 -3.73
CA PHE A 29 -0.61 4.20 -3.46
C PHE A 29 -1.67 3.22 -2.94
N ALA A 30 -2.63 3.73 -2.17
CA ALA A 30 -3.75 2.94 -1.64
C ALA A 30 -5.08 3.49 -2.14
N CYS A 31 -6.08 2.63 -2.28
CA CYS A 31 -7.48 3.06 -2.42
C CYS A 31 -8.34 2.15 -1.55
N ALA A 32 -8.87 2.69 -0.45
CA ALA A 32 -9.64 1.92 0.51
C ALA A 32 -10.65 2.80 1.25
N GLU A 33 -11.87 2.30 1.41
CA GLU A 33 -12.90 2.95 2.23
C GLU A 33 -12.48 2.97 3.72
N ASN A 34 -12.02 1.83 4.24
CA ASN A 34 -11.42 1.75 5.57
C ASN A 34 -9.89 1.87 5.46
N ARG A 35 -9.34 3.01 5.89
CA ARG A 35 -7.90 3.30 5.84
C ARG A 35 -7.16 2.53 6.93
N ASN A 36 -6.67 1.35 6.57
CA ASN A 36 -5.81 0.55 7.45
C ASN A 36 -4.57 1.36 7.87
N PRO A 37 -4.28 1.52 9.19
CA PRO A 37 -3.15 2.32 9.65
C PRO A 37 -1.79 1.84 9.13
N GLY A 38 -1.62 0.52 8.96
CA GLY A 38 -0.38 -0.04 8.41
C GLY A 38 -0.18 0.31 6.95
N ILE A 39 -1.23 0.19 6.13
CA ILE A 39 -1.18 0.61 4.72
C ILE A 39 -0.96 2.13 4.63
N ALA A 40 -1.65 2.91 5.47
CA ALA A 40 -1.54 4.37 5.48
C ALA A 40 -0.11 4.86 5.80
N SER A 41 0.63 4.12 6.63
CA SER A 41 2.02 4.46 6.95
C SER A 41 3.01 4.20 5.81
N LEU A 42 2.63 3.38 4.82
CA LEU A 42 3.48 2.95 3.71
C LEU A 42 3.10 3.61 2.37
N ALA A 43 1.86 4.09 2.24
CA ALA A 43 1.38 4.68 1.00
C ALA A 43 1.81 6.15 0.85
N ALA A 44 2.19 6.53 -0.37
CA ALA A 44 2.43 7.91 -0.76
C ALA A 44 1.13 8.72 -0.91
N GLY A 45 -0.02 8.06 -1.05
CA GLY A 45 -1.33 8.69 -1.19
C GLY A 45 -2.51 7.72 -1.15
N PHE A 46 -3.73 8.27 -1.05
CA PHE A 46 -5.02 7.57 -1.00
C PHE A 46 -5.98 8.02 -2.11
#